data_AF-C0Q120-F1
#
_entry.id   AF-C0Q120-F1
#
_cell.length_a   1.000
_cell.length_b   1.000
_cell.length_c   1.000
_cell.angle_alpha   90.00
_cell.angle_beta   90.00
_cell.angle_gamma   90.00
#
_symmetry.space_group_name_H-M   'P 1'
#
loop_
_entity.id
_entity.type
_entity.pdbx_description
1 polymer ?
#
loop_
_entity_poly.entity_id
_entity_poly.type
_entity_poly.pdbx_seq_one_letter_code
_entity_poly.pdbx_strand_id
1 'polypeptide(L)'
;MSALKKQRIDLRLTDGDKSMIEEAAAITNQSITQFMLNSAAERAAEVLEQHRRVILNEASWARVMDALSHPPTPNEKLKRAAQRLQDME
;
A
#
# COMPACT_ATOMS: atom_id res chain seq x y z
N MET A 1 2.76 26.53 -7.25
CA MET A 1 3.94 26.21 -8.07
C MET A 1 4.12 24.70 -8.06
N SER A 2 4.14 24.03 -9.21
CA SER A 2 4.33 22.58 -9.28
C SER A 2 5.74 22.22 -8.84
N ALA A 3 5.89 21.22 -7.95
CA ALA A 3 7.20 20.77 -7.50
C ALA A 3 8.02 20.21 -8.67
N LEU A 4 9.31 20.54 -8.73
CA LEU A 4 10.21 20.04 -9.77
C LEU A 4 10.30 18.51 -9.72
N LYS A 5 9.99 17.83 -10.83
CA LYS A 5 10.14 16.37 -10.97
C LYS A 5 11.63 16.02 -11.09
N LYS A 6 12.26 15.59 -9.99
CA LYS A 6 13.72 15.32 -9.90
C LYS A 6 14.12 13.85 -10.06
N GLN A 7 13.16 12.93 -9.96
CA GLN A 7 13.41 11.49 -9.96
C GLN A 7 13.03 10.89 -11.32
N ARG A 8 13.80 9.89 -11.77
CA ARG A 8 13.58 9.20 -13.06
C ARG A 8 13.42 7.70 -12.84
N ILE A 9 12.53 7.09 -13.61
CA ILE A 9 12.36 5.64 -13.70
C ILE A 9 12.70 5.25 -15.13
N ASP A 10 13.76 4.45 -15.30
CA ASP A 10 14.16 3.92 -16.59
C ASP A 10 13.51 2.53 -16.78
N LEU A 11 12.80 2.34 -17.89
CA LEU A 11 12.07 1.09 -18.19
C LEU A 11 12.53 0.53 -19.54
N ARG A 12 12.59 -0.80 -19.62
CA ARG A 12 12.72 -1.54 -20.87
C ARG A 12 11.40 -2.27 -21.11
N LEU A 13 10.93 -2.22 -22.36
CA LEU A 13 9.64 -2.73 -22.77
C LEU A 13 9.78 -3.39 -24.13
N THR A 14 8.89 -4.33 -24.42
CA THR A 14 8.80 -4.91 -25.77
C THR A 14 8.12 -3.92 -26.71
N ASP A 15 8.26 -4.14 -28.03
CA ASP A 15 7.57 -3.32 -29.03
C ASP A 15 6.05 -3.39 -28.89
N GLY A 16 5.53 -4.58 -28.51
CA GLY A 16 4.10 -4.80 -28.26
C GLY A 16 3.59 -3.98 -27.07
N ASP A 17 4.31 -4.02 -25.95
CA ASP A 17 3.94 -3.23 -24.76
C ASP A 17 3.97 -1.74 -25.08
N LYS A 18 4.99 -1.28 -25.83
CA LYS A 18 5.11 0.13 -26.23
C LYS A 18 3.92 0.59 -27.04
N SER A 19 3.56 -0.17 -28.08
CA SER A 19 2.43 0.15 -28.95
C SER A 19 1.11 0.21 -28.17
N MET A 20 0.89 -0.73 -27.26
CA MET A 20 -0.31 -0.77 -26.43
C MET A 20 -0.42 0.45 -25.51
N ILE A 21 0.69 0.84 -24.87
CA ILE A 21 0.74 2.02 -23.98
C ILE A 21 0.53 3.30 -24.79
N GLU A 22 1.13 3.41 -25.99
CA GLU A 22 0.96 4.56 -26.89
C GLU A 22 -0.49 4.74 -27.32
N GLU A 23 -1.16 3.64 -27.70
CA GLU A 23 -2.57 3.65 -28.06
C GLU A 23 -3.46 4.07 -26.89
N ALA A 24 -3.25 3.51 -25.69
CA ALA A 24 -4.02 3.87 -24.51
C ALA A 24 -3.80 5.33 -24.07
N ALA A 25 -2.57 5.83 -24.18
CA ALA A 25 -2.25 7.24 -23.93
C ALA A 25 -2.97 8.16 -24.94
N ALA A 26 -3.01 7.78 -26.21
CA ALA A 26 -3.72 8.54 -27.25
C ALA A 26 -5.23 8.58 -26.99
N ILE A 27 -5.86 7.45 -26.67
CA ILE A 27 -7.30 7.36 -26.34
C ILE A 27 -7.65 8.26 -25.15
N THR A 28 -6.77 8.34 -24.15
CA THR A 28 -6.99 9.14 -22.94
C THR A 28 -6.56 10.61 -23.09
N ASN A 29 -6.08 11.03 -24.28
CA ASN A 29 -5.51 12.36 -24.54
C ASN A 29 -4.37 12.74 -23.57
N GLN A 30 -3.51 11.77 -23.27
CA GLN A 30 -2.35 11.94 -22.38
C GLN A 30 -1.05 11.68 -23.15
N SER A 31 0.05 12.28 -22.69
CA SER A 31 1.37 11.81 -23.13
C SER A 31 1.66 10.43 -22.53
N ILE A 32 2.51 9.63 -23.18
CA ILE A 32 2.95 8.31 -22.69
C ILE A 32 3.45 8.41 -21.24
N THR A 33 4.29 9.41 -20.95
CA THR A 33 4.82 9.65 -19.60
C THR A 33 3.72 9.94 -18.60
N GLN A 34 2.72 10.75 -18.98
CA GLN A 34 1.62 11.09 -18.08
C GLN A 34 0.72 9.88 -17.82
N PHE A 35 0.39 9.14 -18.88
CA PHE A 35 -0.39 7.91 -18.79
C PHE A 35 0.30 6.89 -17.87
N MET A 36 1.57 6.58 -18.14
CA MET A 36 2.35 5.63 -17.33
C MET A 36 2.47 6.05 -15.87
N LEU A 37 2.76 7.33 -15.59
CA LEU A 37 2.84 7.82 -14.22
C LEU A 37 1.50 7.74 -13.49
N ASN A 38 0.40 8.08 -14.16
CA ASN A 38 -0.94 8.02 -13.59
C ASN A 38 -1.33 6.57 -13.29
N SER A 39 -1.17 5.67 -14.25
CA SER A 39 -1.50 4.25 -14.08
C SER A 39 -0.66 3.59 -12.99
N ALA A 40 0.64 3.90 -12.92
CA ALA A 40 1.50 3.40 -11.86
C ALA A 40 1.11 3.95 -10.48
N ALA A 41 0.77 5.24 -10.40
CA ALA A 41 0.35 5.88 -9.14
C ALA A 41 -0.99 5.33 -8.63
N GLU A 42 -1.97 5.16 -9.53
CA GLU A 42 -3.27 4.58 -9.21
C GLU A 42 -3.11 3.14 -8.69
N ARG A 43 -2.36 2.30 -9.42
CA ARG A 43 -2.12 0.93 -9.00
C ARG A 43 -1.34 0.85 -7.69
N ALA A 44 -0.36 1.73 -7.48
CA ALA A 44 0.38 1.80 -6.22
C ALA A 44 -0.54 2.18 -5.05
N ALA A 45 -1.46 3.13 -5.25
CA ALA A 45 -2.43 3.51 -4.23
C ALA A 45 -3.36 2.35 -3.86
N GLU A 46 -3.87 1.61 -4.86
CA GLU A 46 -4.69 0.42 -4.62
C GLU A 46 -3.95 -0.66 -3.82
N VAL A 47 -2.71 -0.97 -4.19
CA VAL A 47 -1.90 -1.98 -3.50
C VAL A 47 -1.63 -1.56 -2.05
N LEU A 48 -1.30 -0.29 -1.82
CA LEU A 48 -1.09 0.23 -0.47
C LEU A 48 -2.37 0.19 0.37
N GLU A 49 -3.50 0.55 -0.22
CA GLU A 49 -4.80 0.53 0.45
C GLU A 49 -5.20 -0.90 0.83
N GLN A 50 -5.08 -1.85 -0.09
CA GLN A 50 -5.33 -3.27 0.16
C GLN A 50 -4.42 -3.84 1.24
N HIS A 51 -3.15 -3.43 1.26
CA HIS A 51 -2.20 -3.90 2.25
C HIS A 51 -2.46 -3.30 3.64
N ARG A 52 -2.87 -2.03 3.72
CA ARG A 52 -3.12 -1.33 4.99
C ARG A 52 -4.46 -1.68 5.62
N ARG A 53 -5.44 -2.11 4.82
CA ARG A 53 -6.77 -2.43 5.31
C ARG A 53 -6.92 -3.89 5.71
N VAL A 54 -7.27 -4.10 6.97
CA VAL A 54 -7.74 -5.39 7.46
C VAL A 54 -9.26 -5.43 7.28
N ILE A 55 -9.73 -6.14 6.27
CA ILE A 55 -11.17 -6.40 6.07
C ILE A 55 -11.57 -7.59 6.93
N LEU A 56 -12.47 -7.35 7.89
CA LEU A 56 -12.96 -8.36 8.80
C LEU A 56 -14.31 -8.89 8.31
N ASN A 57 -14.51 -10.21 8.40
CA ASN A 57 -15.85 -10.78 8.36
C ASN A 57 -16.57 -10.53 9.69
N GLU A 58 -17.87 -10.82 9.76
CA GLU A 58 -18.71 -10.53 10.93
C GLU A 58 -18.19 -11.20 12.21
N ALA A 59 -17.74 -12.46 12.13
CA ALA A 59 -17.20 -13.18 13.29
C ALA A 59 -15.89 -12.55 13.81
N SER A 60 -14.99 -12.17 12.90
CA SER A 60 -13.74 -11.49 13.27
C SER A 60 -14.00 -10.07 13.77
N TRP A 61 -14.97 -9.36 13.19
CA TRP A 61 -15.39 -8.04 13.67
C TRP A 61 -15.91 -8.10 15.10
N ALA A 62 -16.81 -9.05 15.40
CA ALA A 62 -17.34 -9.25 16.76
C ALA A 62 -16.21 -9.53 17.76
N ARG A 63 -15.23 -10.37 17.40
CA ARG A 63 -14.06 -10.65 18.26
C ARG A 63 -13.20 -9.42 18.50
N VAL A 64 -12.97 -8.60 17.48
CA VAL A 64 -12.19 -7.36 17.64
C VAL A 64 -12.94 -6.36 18.51
N MET A 65 -14.25 -6.18 18.30
CA MET A 65 -15.07 -5.28 19.12
C MET A 65 -15.16 -5.73 20.57
N ASP A 66 -15.28 -7.03 20.83
CA ASP A 66 -15.25 -7.58 22.18
C ASP A 66 -13.89 -7.36 22.84
N ALA A 67 -12.78 -7.62 22.14
CA ALA A 67 -11.43 -7.38 22.66
C ALA A 67 -11.15 -5.89 22.95
N LEU A 68 -11.77 -4.96 22.20
CA LEU A 68 -11.67 -3.53 22.47
C LEU A 68 -12.54 -3.09 23.66
N SER A 69 -13.71 -3.70 23.82
CA SER A 69 -14.65 -3.39 24.91
C SER A 69 -14.25 -4.04 26.24
N HIS A 70 -13.60 -5.21 26.16
CA HIS A 70 -13.13 -6.01 27.29
C HIS A 70 -11.64 -6.35 27.08
N PRO A 71 -10.73 -5.37 27.22
CA PRO A 71 -9.31 -5.58 26.96
C PRO A 71 -8.74 -6.64 27.91
N PRO A 72 -8.15 -7.74 27.38
CA PRO A 72 -7.56 -8.77 28.21
C PRO A 72 -6.27 -8.27 28.87
N THR A 73 -5.98 -8.78 30.06
CA THR A 73 -4.70 -8.49 30.71
C THR A 73 -3.54 -9.16 29.94
N PRO A 74 -2.38 -8.49 29.81
CA PRO A 74 -1.21 -9.09 29.18
C PRO A 74 -0.83 -10.42 29.84
N ASN A 75 -0.56 -11.45 29.05
CA ASN A 75 -0.13 -12.74 29.59
C ASN A 75 1.34 -12.71 30.06
N GLU A 76 1.73 -13.70 30.85
CA GLU A 76 3.08 -13.80 31.43
C GLU A 76 4.20 -13.89 30.37
N LYS A 77 3.88 -14.36 29.16
CA LYS A 77 4.86 -14.40 28.05
C LYS A 77 5.11 -12.99 27.51
N LEU A 78 4.05 -12.19 27.34
CA LEU A 78 4.13 -10.82 26.87
C LEU A 78 4.81 -9.91 27.91
N LYS A 79 4.45 -10.04 29.20
CA LYS A 79 5.10 -9.32 30.30
C LYS A 79 6.62 -9.56 30.34
N ARG A 80 7.05 -10.83 30.26
CA ARG A 80 8.47 -11.17 30.22
C ARG A 80 9.19 -10.63 28.98
N ALA A 81 8.51 -10.55 27.84
CA ALA A 81 9.09 -9.96 26.63
C ALA A 81 9.29 -8.45 26.76
N ALA A 82 8.31 -7.75 27.33
CA ALA A 82 8.41 -6.33 27.62
C ALA A 82 9.54 -6.01 28.63
N GLN A 83 9.68 -6.81 29.69
CA GLN A 83 10.77 -6.63 30.66
C GLN A 83 12.15 -6.77 29.99
N ARG A 84 12.36 -7.79 29.15
CA ARG A 84 13.63 -7.94 28.41
C ARG A 84 13.95 -6.76 27.50
N LEU A 85 12.94 -6.12 26.92
CA LEU A 85 13.15 -4.92 26.10
C LEU A 85 13.64 -3.76 26.97
N GLN A 86 13.06 -3.58 28.15
CA GLN A 86 13.45 -2.54 29.10
C GLN A 86 14.85 -2.76 29.68
N ASP A 87 15.25 -4.01 29.90
CA ASP A 87 16.58 -4.35 30.41
C ASP A 87 17.68 -4.18 29.34
N MET A 88 17.32 -3.98 28.07
CA MET A 88 18.24 -3.77 26.94
C MET A 88 18.46 -2.28 26.59
N GLU A 89 17.62 -1.37 27.10
CA GLU A 89 17.77 0.08 26.99
C GLU A 89 18.60 0.63 28.16
#